data_AF-A0A956BQ45-F1
#
_entry.id   AF-A0A956BQ45-F1
#
_cell.length_a   1.000
_cell.length_b   1.000
_cell.length_c   1.000
_cell.angle_alpha   90.00
_cell.angle_beta   90.00
_cell.angle_gamma   90.00
#
_symmetry.space_group_name_H-M   'P 1'
#
loop_
_entity.id
_entity.type
_entity.pdbx_description
1 polymer ?
#
loop_
_entity_poly.entity_id
_entity_poly.type
_entity_poly.pdbx_seq_one_letter_code
_entity_poly.pdbx_strand_id
1 'polypeptide(L)'
;QVCELNCDTPTGQPEALALSSVLHGDHPGTVDPNARLGERMVALLADAVRHLPADHPRVAALVYPTEMAEDLGAVLLFQRWAGELGYRVVLGSPYNLDVDATGQPTLCGEPFALLLRHYKTDWWCERLPAWQDEPPFEETAPFARELHLLLKAEHDGRIRTVNPWGAVVAQNKRVLAFLWERMDLLSPASREKVRRYIPHTVRMEALHPEQLVAERELWVLKSDYGCEGDEVVIGSLCTPEEWRLSVELAVPGRWVAQRRFAPRIERDGRDVNFGVFGIAGVPVGCYARLQQGQTDYSATSVPVFVRVG
;
A
#
# COMPACT_ATOMS: atom_id res chain seq x y z
N GLN A 1 8.57 8.17 -13.47
CA GLN A 1 7.33 8.77 -12.94
C GLN A 1 6.83 7.86 -11.83
N VAL A 2 6.18 8.40 -10.80
CA VAL A 2 5.60 7.67 -9.67
C VAL A 2 4.11 7.49 -9.95
N CYS A 3 3.67 6.23 -10.07
CA CYS A 3 2.27 5.88 -10.36
C CYS A 3 1.34 6.11 -9.17
N GLU A 4 1.83 5.75 -7.99
CA GLU A 4 1.09 5.65 -6.74
C GLU A 4 2.05 5.51 -5.55
N LEU A 5 1.50 5.59 -4.35
CA LEU A 5 2.21 5.38 -3.09
C LEU A 5 1.45 4.30 -2.32
N ASN A 6 2.06 3.14 -2.11
CA ASN A 6 1.47 2.08 -1.30
C ASN A 6 2.01 2.21 0.14
N CYS A 7 1.22 2.81 1.01
CA CYS A 7 1.61 3.12 2.38
C CYS A 7 0.83 2.33 3.43
N ASP A 8 -0.36 1.85 3.10
CA ASP A 8 -1.28 1.28 4.08
C ASP A 8 -0.90 -0.17 4.44
N THR A 9 -0.93 -1.07 3.45
CA THR A 9 -0.50 -2.49 3.56
C THR A 9 0.35 -2.87 2.35
N PRO A 10 1.55 -2.28 2.16
CA PRO A 10 2.38 -2.57 1.00
C PRO A 10 2.86 -4.03 0.98
N THR A 11 2.80 -4.66 -0.19
CA THR A 11 3.23 -6.05 -0.45
C THR A 11 4.47 -6.10 -1.37
N GLY A 12 4.93 -7.32 -1.70
CA GLY A 12 6.09 -7.57 -2.58
C GLY A 12 7.41 -7.84 -1.85
N GLN A 13 7.46 -7.62 -0.53
CA GLN A 13 8.65 -7.91 0.28
C GLN A 13 9.00 -9.40 0.33
N PRO A 14 8.03 -10.34 0.47
CA PRO A 14 8.34 -11.78 0.46
C PRO A 14 9.04 -12.20 -0.83
N GLU A 15 8.51 -11.81 -1.98
CA GLU A 15 9.06 -12.12 -3.30
C GLU A 15 10.43 -11.48 -3.47
N ALA A 16 10.57 -10.19 -3.14
CA ALA A 16 11.82 -9.47 -3.26
C ALA A 16 12.94 -10.13 -2.45
N LEU A 17 12.67 -10.52 -1.20
CA LEU A 17 13.65 -11.16 -0.32
C LEU A 17 13.95 -12.60 -0.73
N ALA A 18 12.92 -13.38 -1.07
CA ALA A 18 13.09 -14.76 -1.52
C ALA A 18 13.92 -14.82 -2.81
N LEU A 19 13.57 -14.03 -3.82
CA LEU A 19 14.29 -13.96 -5.09
C LEU A 19 15.74 -13.48 -4.90
N SER A 20 15.96 -12.44 -4.08
CA SER A 20 17.31 -12.01 -3.73
C SER A 20 18.11 -13.13 -3.07
N SER A 21 17.53 -13.84 -2.10
CA SER A 21 18.24 -14.90 -1.35
C SER A 21 18.67 -16.08 -2.22
N VAL A 22 17.90 -16.41 -3.25
CA VAL A 22 18.17 -17.56 -4.12
C VAL A 22 19.10 -17.18 -5.27
N LEU A 23 18.93 -15.98 -5.84
CA LEU A 23 19.54 -15.62 -7.12
C LEU A 23 20.77 -14.71 -6.98
N HIS A 24 20.99 -14.02 -5.86
CA HIS A 24 22.09 -13.04 -5.75
C HIS A 24 23.47 -13.67 -5.98
N GLY A 25 23.67 -14.92 -5.57
CA GLY A 25 24.92 -15.65 -5.78
C GLY A 25 25.32 -15.82 -7.25
N ASP A 26 24.34 -15.84 -8.16
CA ASP A 26 24.55 -15.98 -9.61
C ASP A 26 24.92 -14.64 -10.29
N HIS A 27 24.92 -13.53 -9.54
CA HIS A 27 25.20 -12.20 -10.04
C HIS A 27 26.39 -11.55 -9.32
N PRO A 28 27.61 -12.09 -9.48
CA PRO A 28 28.80 -11.54 -8.83
C PRO A 28 29.08 -10.10 -9.27
N GLY A 29 29.62 -9.29 -8.35
CA GLY A 29 29.88 -7.86 -8.59
C GLY A 29 28.64 -6.96 -8.48
N THR A 30 27.54 -7.50 -7.92
CA THR A 30 26.33 -6.73 -7.63
C THR A 30 26.02 -6.72 -6.14
N VAL A 31 25.23 -5.73 -5.71
CA VAL A 31 24.68 -5.60 -4.36
C VAL A 31 23.19 -5.86 -4.41
N ASP A 32 22.71 -6.66 -3.46
CA ASP A 32 21.28 -6.81 -3.19
C ASP A 32 20.75 -5.56 -2.45
N PRO A 33 19.89 -4.73 -3.08
CA PRO A 33 19.32 -3.56 -2.43
C PRO A 33 18.38 -3.93 -1.27
N ASN A 34 17.90 -5.17 -1.21
CA ASN A 34 16.95 -5.63 -0.18
C ASN A 34 17.63 -6.25 1.04
N ALA A 35 18.96 -6.41 1.03
CA ALA A 35 19.72 -7.11 2.07
C ALA A 35 19.49 -6.56 3.49
N ARG A 36 19.15 -5.28 3.61
CA ARG A 36 18.92 -4.59 4.90
C ARG A 36 17.45 -4.35 5.23
N LEU A 37 16.52 -4.82 4.39
CA LEU A 37 15.09 -4.57 4.58
C LEU A 37 14.61 -5.10 5.94
N GLY A 38 14.98 -6.33 6.29
CA GLY A 38 14.62 -6.95 7.58
C GLY A 38 15.22 -6.21 8.78
N GLU A 39 16.52 -5.88 8.76
CA GLU A 39 17.19 -5.09 9.80
C GLU A 39 16.47 -3.77 10.05
N ARG A 40 16.07 -3.08 8.98
CA ARG A 40 15.37 -1.80 9.05
C ARG A 40 13.94 -1.93 9.57
N MET A 41 13.23 -3.01 9.22
CA MET A 41 11.91 -3.29 9.80
C MET A 41 12.00 -3.57 11.29
N VAL A 42 12.96 -4.39 11.72
CA VAL A 42 13.20 -4.67 13.15
C VAL A 42 13.53 -3.38 13.90
N ALA A 43 14.37 -2.51 13.33
CA ALA A 43 14.67 -1.21 13.92
C ALA A 43 13.43 -0.30 14.04
N LEU A 44 12.55 -0.28 13.04
CA LEU A 44 11.27 0.45 13.10
C LEU A 44 10.38 -0.08 14.23
N LEU A 45 10.22 -1.40 14.31
CA LEU A 45 9.39 -2.02 15.35
C LEU A 45 9.95 -1.75 16.75
N ALA A 46 11.27 -1.82 16.93
CA ALA A 46 11.95 -1.50 18.18
C ALA A 46 11.72 -0.03 18.59
N ASP A 47 11.75 0.89 17.62
CA ASP A 47 11.47 2.29 17.85
C ASP A 47 10.02 2.53 18.26
N ALA A 48 9.07 1.90 17.54
CA ALA A 48 7.64 2.03 17.81
C ALA A 48 7.30 1.68 19.27
N VAL A 49 7.86 0.56 19.77
CA VAL A 49 7.57 0.05 21.12
C VAL A 49 8.41 0.69 22.23
N ARG A 50 9.40 1.54 21.90
CA ARG A 50 10.31 2.16 22.87
C ARG A 50 9.59 2.97 23.95
N HIS A 51 8.47 3.58 23.59
CA HIS A 51 7.68 4.44 24.48
C HIS A 51 6.56 3.71 25.22
N LEU A 52 6.45 2.39 25.07
CA LEU A 52 5.52 1.59 25.87
C LEU A 52 6.05 1.41 27.30
N PRO A 53 5.17 1.21 28.30
CA PRO A 53 5.57 0.88 29.67
C PRO A 53 6.52 -0.32 29.73
N ALA A 54 7.46 -0.36 30.66
CA ALA A 54 8.48 -1.42 30.70
C ALA A 54 7.91 -2.85 30.87
N ASP A 55 6.73 -2.95 31.48
CA ASP A 55 5.97 -4.16 31.78
C ASP A 55 4.89 -4.50 30.73
N HIS A 56 4.89 -3.84 29.57
CA HIS A 56 3.92 -4.13 28.52
C HIS A 56 3.98 -5.60 28.03
N PRO A 57 2.85 -6.18 27.58
CA PRO A 57 2.81 -7.53 27.03
C PRO A 57 3.81 -7.75 25.89
N ARG A 58 4.62 -8.81 25.97
CA ARG A 58 5.51 -9.25 24.88
C ARG A 58 4.77 -10.08 23.83
N VAL A 59 3.63 -9.55 23.40
CA VAL A 59 2.76 -10.13 22.38
C VAL A 59 2.48 -9.08 21.31
N ALA A 60 2.66 -9.49 20.05
CA ALA A 60 2.29 -8.73 18.87
C ALA A 60 1.04 -9.36 18.25
N ALA A 61 0.00 -8.57 18.07
CA ALA A 61 -1.17 -8.96 17.28
C ALA A 61 -0.87 -8.68 15.81
N LEU A 62 -0.98 -9.68 14.93
CA LEU A 62 -0.95 -9.49 13.49
C LEU A 62 -2.37 -9.68 12.95
N VAL A 63 -2.99 -8.57 12.55
CA VAL A 63 -4.34 -8.54 11.99
C VAL A 63 -4.26 -8.48 10.47
N TYR A 64 -4.83 -9.47 9.80
CA TYR A 64 -4.75 -9.67 8.34
C TYR A 64 -6.02 -10.35 7.80
N PRO A 65 -6.32 -10.26 6.49
CA PRO A 65 -7.46 -10.96 5.89
C PRO A 65 -7.16 -12.47 5.85
N THR A 66 -7.70 -13.19 6.83
CA THR A 66 -7.40 -14.61 7.08
C THR A 66 -7.75 -15.55 5.92
N GLU A 67 -8.59 -15.08 5.01
CA GLU A 67 -9.06 -15.76 3.81
C GLU A 67 -8.10 -15.63 2.60
N MET A 68 -7.12 -14.73 2.66
CA MET A 68 -6.19 -14.47 1.55
C MET A 68 -4.87 -15.22 1.75
N ALA A 69 -4.69 -16.31 1.01
CA ALA A 69 -3.51 -17.17 1.13
C ALA A 69 -2.24 -16.49 0.56
N GLU A 70 -2.41 -15.54 -0.35
CA GLU A 70 -1.36 -14.73 -0.96
C GLU A 70 -0.58 -13.92 0.08
N ASP A 71 -1.23 -13.56 1.20
CA ASP A 71 -0.61 -12.78 2.28
C ASP A 71 0.28 -13.59 3.22
N LEU A 72 0.28 -14.92 3.13
CA LEU A 72 1.04 -15.78 4.04
C LEU A 72 2.55 -15.48 4.02
N GLY A 73 3.09 -15.09 2.88
CA GLY A 73 4.50 -14.65 2.78
C GLY A 73 4.79 -13.42 3.65
N ALA A 74 3.89 -12.42 3.62
CA ALA A 74 4.01 -11.21 4.43
C ALA A 74 3.81 -11.53 5.92
N VAL A 75 2.85 -12.40 6.24
CA VAL A 75 2.59 -12.89 7.61
C VAL A 75 3.85 -13.51 8.21
N LEU A 76 4.52 -14.40 7.48
CA LEU A 76 5.76 -15.04 7.95
C LEU A 76 6.89 -14.03 8.18
N LEU A 77 7.02 -13.01 7.32
CA LEU A 77 8.01 -11.95 7.51
C LEU A 77 7.74 -11.12 8.77
N PHE A 78 6.49 -10.70 8.96
CA PHE A 78 6.11 -9.94 10.16
C PHE A 78 6.30 -10.76 11.44
N GLN A 79 5.96 -12.05 11.42
CA GLN A 79 6.21 -12.96 12.53
C GLN A 79 7.70 -13.04 12.86
N ARG A 80 8.55 -13.19 11.84
CA ARG A 80 10.00 -13.22 12.00
C ARG A 80 10.54 -11.91 12.60
N TRP A 81 10.20 -10.76 12.02
CA TRP A 81 10.74 -9.48 12.46
C TRP A 81 10.30 -9.09 13.87
N ALA A 82 9.05 -9.36 14.24
CA ALA A 82 8.60 -9.16 15.62
C ALA A 82 9.24 -10.18 16.58
N GLY A 83 9.43 -11.42 16.14
CA GLY A 83 10.12 -12.46 16.89
C GLY A 83 11.58 -12.13 17.20
N GLU A 84 12.29 -11.46 16.29
CA GLU A 84 13.67 -10.95 16.52
C GLU A 84 13.74 -9.92 17.65
N LEU A 85 12.61 -9.26 18.00
CA LEU A 85 12.47 -8.38 19.17
C LEU A 85 11.94 -9.08 20.43
N GLY A 86 11.75 -10.39 20.38
CA GLY A 86 11.23 -11.19 21.49
C GLY A 86 9.72 -11.13 21.67
N TYR A 87 8.95 -10.66 20.66
CA TYR A 87 7.50 -10.74 20.70
C TYR A 87 7.01 -12.11 20.25
N ARG A 88 6.07 -12.69 20.99
CA ARG A 88 5.23 -13.77 20.47
C ARG A 88 4.16 -13.16 19.58
N VAL A 89 3.95 -13.71 18.40
CA VAL A 89 2.95 -13.17 17.45
C VAL A 89 1.68 -14.01 17.49
N VAL A 90 0.54 -13.36 17.69
CA VAL A 90 -0.80 -13.94 17.61
C VAL A 90 -1.44 -13.47 16.30
N LEU A 91 -2.03 -14.41 15.58
CA LEU A 91 -2.67 -14.18 14.28
C LEU A 91 -4.19 -14.09 14.45
N GLY A 92 -4.84 -13.20 13.71
CA GLY A 92 -6.30 -13.10 13.69
C GLY A 92 -6.82 -12.05 12.72
N SER A 93 -8.13 -11.86 12.74
CA SER A 93 -8.84 -10.84 11.97
C SER A 93 -9.42 -9.77 12.92
N PRO A 94 -10.00 -8.67 12.39
CA PRO A 94 -10.66 -7.67 13.22
C PRO A 94 -11.74 -8.27 14.14
N TYR A 95 -12.44 -9.32 13.70
CA TYR A 95 -13.46 -10.03 14.48
C TYR A 95 -12.94 -10.70 15.76
N ASN A 96 -11.63 -10.89 15.88
CA ASN A 96 -11.01 -11.52 17.05
C ASN A 96 -10.53 -10.51 18.10
N LEU A 97 -10.79 -9.21 17.88
CA LEU A 97 -10.37 -8.13 18.77
C LEU A 97 -11.36 -7.91 19.92
N ASP A 98 -10.82 -7.82 21.12
CA ASP A 98 -11.56 -7.46 22.31
C ASP A 98 -10.70 -6.68 23.31
N VAL A 99 -11.25 -6.32 24.47
CA VAL A 99 -10.52 -5.78 25.60
C VAL A 99 -10.63 -6.68 26.81
N ASP A 100 -9.55 -6.79 27.58
CA ASP A 100 -9.61 -7.45 28.88
C ASP A 100 -10.24 -6.54 29.96
N ALA A 101 -10.34 -7.07 31.19
CA ALA A 101 -10.92 -6.34 32.33
C ALA A 101 -10.16 -5.06 32.71
N THR A 102 -8.92 -4.88 32.27
CA THR A 102 -8.10 -3.68 32.48
C THR A 102 -8.22 -2.68 31.33
N GLY A 103 -8.90 -3.08 30.25
CA GLY A 103 -9.02 -2.35 29.00
C GLY A 103 -7.80 -2.52 28.08
N GLN A 104 -6.93 -3.51 28.31
CA GLN A 104 -5.85 -3.83 27.39
C GLN A 104 -6.47 -4.52 26.16
N PRO A 105 -6.12 -4.10 24.93
CA PRO A 105 -6.51 -4.82 23.73
C PRO A 105 -6.01 -6.26 23.75
N THR A 106 -6.87 -7.16 23.30
CA THR A 106 -6.59 -8.58 23.14
C THR A 106 -6.91 -9.02 21.71
N LEU A 107 -6.18 -10.02 21.23
CA LEU A 107 -6.48 -10.72 19.99
C LEU A 107 -6.65 -12.21 20.34
N CYS A 108 -7.81 -12.78 20.04
CA CYS A 108 -8.14 -14.16 20.46
C CYS A 108 -7.98 -14.37 21.99
N GLY A 109 -8.27 -13.34 22.79
CA GLY A 109 -8.14 -13.37 24.26
C GLY A 109 -6.71 -13.14 24.79
N GLU A 110 -5.72 -12.95 23.92
CA GLU A 110 -4.32 -12.71 24.31
C GLU A 110 -4.01 -11.21 24.33
N PRO A 111 -3.62 -10.61 25.48
CA PRO A 111 -3.31 -9.19 25.56
C PRO A 111 -2.03 -8.87 24.77
N PHE A 112 -2.07 -7.83 23.93
CA PHE A 112 -0.95 -7.45 23.08
C PHE A 112 -0.57 -5.97 23.24
N ALA A 113 0.68 -5.63 22.93
CA ALA A 113 1.18 -4.25 23.01
C ALA A 113 1.64 -3.69 21.66
N LEU A 114 1.83 -4.56 20.67
CA LEU A 114 2.19 -4.20 19.30
C LEU A 114 1.12 -4.74 18.36
N LEU A 115 0.50 -3.86 17.56
CA LEU A 115 -0.38 -4.24 16.48
C LEU A 115 0.39 -4.12 15.17
N LEU A 116 0.61 -5.24 14.51
CA LEU A 116 1.03 -5.32 13.12
C LEU A 116 -0.23 -5.43 12.27
N ARG A 117 -0.46 -4.44 11.40
CA ARG A 117 -1.65 -4.38 10.56
C ARG A 117 -1.28 -4.72 9.13
N HIS A 118 -1.87 -5.81 8.66
CA HIS A 118 -1.91 -6.22 7.25
C HIS A 118 -3.37 -6.38 6.79
N TYR A 119 -4.25 -5.50 7.29
CA TYR A 119 -5.66 -5.42 6.92
C TYR A 119 -5.97 -3.97 6.53
N LYS A 120 -6.35 -3.72 5.28
CA LYS A 120 -6.42 -2.38 4.67
C LYS A 120 -7.38 -1.46 5.43
N THR A 121 -6.97 -0.24 5.73
CA THR A 121 -7.72 0.73 6.54
C THR A 121 -9.09 1.07 5.93
N ASP A 122 -9.22 1.09 4.61
CA ASP A 122 -10.51 1.29 3.94
C ASP A 122 -11.48 0.12 4.17
N TRP A 123 -10.99 -1.08 4.44
CA TRP A 123 -11.83 -2.23 4.81
C TRP A 123 -12.24 -2.22 6.28
N TRP A 124 -11.60 -1.40 7.13
CA TRP A 124 -12.07 -1.13 8.49
C TRP A 124 -13.29 -0.20 8.50
N CYS A 125 -13.43 0.59 7.45
CA CYS A 125 -14.43 1.64 7.31
C CYS A 125 -15.59 1.18 6.40
N GLU A 126 -16.52 2.09 6.15
CA GLU A 126 -17.61 1.86 5.19
C GLU A 126 -17.02 1.67 3.78
N ARG A 127 -17.26 0.48 3.21
CA ARG A 127 -16.82 0.14 1.86
C ARG A 127 -17.87 0.61 0.87
N LEU A 128 -17.47 1.51 -0.03
CA LEU A 128 -18.30 2.01 -1.12
C LEU A 128 -17.76 1.52 -2.46
N PRO A 129 -18.63 1.05 -3.38
CA PRO A 129 -18.22 0.70 -4.73
C PRO A 129 -17.51 1.84 -5.46
N ALA A 130 -16.64 1.49 -6.41
CA ALA A 130 -15.97 2.48 -7.25
C ALA A 130 -16.81 2.82 -8.49
N TRP A 131 -17.67 1.89 -8.92
CA TRP A 131 -18.58 2.07 -10.05
C TRP A 131 -20.05 2.15 -9.61
N GLN A 132 -20.88 2.85 -10.38
CA GLN A 132 -22.29 3.07 -10.08
C GLN A 132 -23.17 1.83 -10.29
N ASP A 133 -22.72 0.90 -11.14
CA ASP A 133 -23.42 -0.34 -11.49
C ASP A 133 -22.95 -1.55 -10.68
N GLU A 134 -21.96 -1.37 -9.79
CA GLU A 134 -21.54 -2.40 -8.87
C GLU A 134 -22.58 -2.63 -7.76
N PRO A 135 -22.85 -3.90 -7.39
CA PRO A 135 -23.65 -4.18 -6.22
C PRO A 135 -22.95 -3.66 -4.96
N PRO A 136 -23.71 -3.25 -3.92
CA PRO A 136 -23.12 -2.95 -2.63
C PRO A 136 -22.42 -4.19 -2.07
N PHE A 137 -21.36 -3.98 -1.28
CA PHE A 137 -20.71 -5.07 -0.57
C PHE A 137 -21.70 -5.78 0.36
N GLU A 138 -21.64 -7.11 0.45
CA GLU A 138 -22.55 -7.90 1.30
C GLU A 138 -22.40 -7.52 2.78
N GLU A 139 -21.18 -7.22 3.21
CA GLU A 139 -20.86 -6.72 4.54
C GLU A 139 -20.45 -5.25 4.46
N THR A 140 -21.39 -4.36 4.77
CA THR A 140 -21.18 -2.91 4.80
C THR A 140 -20.89 -2.36 6.19
N ALA A 141 -21.06 -3.18 7.23
CA ALA A 141 -20.88 -2.75 8.61
C ALA A 141 -19.39 -2.46 8.85
N PRO A 142 -19.00 -1.21 9.14
CA PRO A 142 -17.63 -0.89 9.45
C PRO A 142 -17.21 -1.55 10.77
N PHE A 143 -15.93 -1.88 10.90
CA PHE A 143 -15.31 -2.31 12.16
C PHE A 143 -15.11 -1.12 13.12
N ALA A 144 -16.15 -0.30 13.29
CA ALA A 144 -16.09 0.95 14.04
C ALA A 144 -15.79 0.72 15.53
N ARG A 145 -16.31 -0.37 16.11
CA ARG A 145 -16.01 -0.77 17.48
C ARG A 145 -14.52 -1.10 17.63
N GLU A 146 -14.02 -1.97 16.76
CA GLU A 146 -12.65 -2.48 16.81
C GLU A 146 -11.66 -1.35 16.52
N LEU A 147 -11.96 -0.50 15.55
CA LEU A 147 -11.16 0.70 15.25
C LEU A 147 -11.15 1.66 16.45
N HIS A 148 -12.30 1.94 17.06
CA HIS A 148 -12.37 2.80 18.24
C HIS A 148 -11.54 2.25 19.41
N LEU A 149 -11.64 0.93 19.66
CA LEU A 149 -10.87 0.22 20.67
C LEU A 149 -9.36 0.42 20.46
N LEU A 150 -8.87 0.17 19.24
CA LEU A 150 -7.45 0.27 18.90
C LEU A 150 -6.95 1.72 18.98
N LEU A 151 -7.69 2.68 18.42
CA LEU A 151 -7.35 4.10 18.47
C LEU A 151 -7.31 4.62 19.91
N LYS A 152 -8.26 4.21 20.74
CA LYS A 152 -8.27 4.57 22.16
C LYS A 152 -7.06 3.98 22.89
N ALA A 153 -6.75 2.70 22.67
CA ALA A 153 -5.62 2.07 23.33
C ALA A 153 -4.26 2.64 22.88
N GLU A 154 -4.14 3.03 21.62
CA GLU A 154 -2.96 3.73 21.11
C GLU A 154 -2.82 5.13 21.72
N HIS A 155 -3.93 5.88 21.80
CA HIS A 155 -3.99 7.19 22.46
C HIS A 155 -3.61 7.10 23.95
N ASP A 156 -4.10 6.08 24.65
CA ASP A 156 -3.82 5.82 26.06
C ASP A 156 -2.40 5.24 26.29
N GLY A 157 -1.61 5.04 25.23
CA GLY A 157 -0.22 4.56 25.34
C GLY A 157 -0.07 3.07 25.66
N ARG A 158 -1.13 2.27 25.47
CA ARG A 158 -1.17 0.84 25.79
C ARG A 158 -0.68 -0.04 24.64
N ILE A 159 -0.84 0.44 23.41
CA ILE A 159 -0.39 -0.26 22.21
C ILE A 159 0.34 0.69 21.25
N ARG A 160 0.98 0.10 20.25
CA ARG A 160 1.53 0.78 19.08
C ARG A 160 1.10 0.06 17.82
N THR A 161 0.65 0.80 16.81
CA THR A 161 0.21 0.25 15.53
C THR A 161 1.24 0.49 14.43
N VAL A 162 1.56 -0.55 13.67
CA VAL A 162 2.42 -0.50 12.49
C VAL A 162 1.75 -1.28 11.36
N ASN A 163 1.44 -0.70 10.20
CA ASN A 163 1.59 0.71 9.83
C ASN A 163 0.55 1.61 10.54
N PRO A 164 0.86 2.89 10.77
CA PRO A 164 -0.06 3.80 11.45
C PRO A 164 -1.33 4.02 10.63
N TRP A 165 -2.46 4.23 11.30
CA TRP A 165 -3.78 4.46 10.66
C TRP A 165 -3.77 5.61 9.65
N GLY A 166 -2.97 6.66 9.90
CA GLY A 166 -2.81 7.79 8.98
C GLY A 166 -2.18 7.44 7.63
N ALA A 167 -1.59 6.25 7.47
CA ALA A 167 -1.02 5.80 6.21
C ALA A 167 -2.06 5.69 5.08
N VAL A 168 -3.34 5.51 5.44
CA VAL A 168 -4.49 5.53 4.52
C VAL A 168 -4.56 6.82 3.69
N VAL A 169 -4.12 7.95 4.25
CA VAL A 169 -4.15 9.25 3.56
C VAL A 169 -3.15 9.27 2.40
N ALA A 170 -1.96 8.72 2.60
CA ALA A 170 -0.93 8.66 1.57
C ALA A 170 -1.19 7.53 0.55
N GLN A 171 -1.88 6.47 0.97
CA GLN A 171 -2.38 5.40 0.10
C GLN A 171 -3.42 5.91 -0.90
N ASN A 172 -4.28 6.83 -0.47
CA ASN A 172 -5.38 7.34 -1.28
C ASN A 172 -4.84 8.11 -2.50
N LYS A 173 -5.14 7.66 -3.72
CA LYS A 173 -4.62 8.27 -4.95
C LYS A 173 -5.06 9.72 -5.17
N ARG A 174 -6.11 10.19 -4.49
CA ARG A 174 -6.51 11.60 -4.47
C ARG A 174 -5.44 12.50 -3.84
N VAL A 175 -4.53 11.95 -3.02
CA VAL A 175 -3.36 12.71 -2.55
C VAL A 175 -2.50 13.21 -3.70
N LEU A 176 -2.42 12.47 -4.81
CA LEU A 176 -1.66 12.90 -5.99
C LEU A 176 -2.30 14.12 -6.64
N ALA A 177 -3.63 14.18 -6.73
CA ALA A 177 -4.35 15.36 -7.18
C ALA A 177 -4.16 16.54 -6.22
N PHE A 178 -4.28 16.29 -4.92
CA PHE A 178 -4.06 17.29 -3.88
C PHE A 178 -2.69 17.96 -3.97
N LEU A 179 -1.62 17.18 -4.26
CA LEU A 179 -0.27 17.73 -4.42
C LEU A 179 -0.19 18.75 -5.58
N TRP A 180 -0.94 18.55 -6.65
CA TRP A 180 -1.03 19.49 -7.77
C TRP A 180 -1.92 20.70 -7.46
N GLU A 181 -3.06 20.48 -6.82
CA GLU A 181 -4.00 21.51 -6.40
C GLU A 181 -3.39 22.49 -5.38
N ARG A 182 -2.58 21.96 -4.45
CA ARG A 182 -2.05 22.69 -3.29
C ARG A 182 -0.53 22.85 -3.34
N MET A 183 0.00 23.07 -4.53
CA MET A 183 1.42 23.40 -4.73
C MET A 183 1.86 24.59 -3.85
N ASP A 184 0.97 25.53 -3.55
CA ASP A 184 1.19 26.66 -2.64
C ASP A 184 1.62 26.22 -1.22
N LEU A 185 1.09 25.10 -0.71
CA LEU A 185 1.44 24.56 0.61
C LEU A 185 2.80 23.85 0.66
N LEU A 186 3.36 23.51 -0.50
CA LEU A 186 4.61 22.76 -0.59
C LEU A 186 5.82 23.69 -0.56
N SER A 187 6.93 23.22 0.03
CA SER A 187 8.21 23.91 -0.07
C SER A 187 8.69 23.97 -1.54
N PRO A 188 9.57 24.93 -1.92
CA PRO A 188 10.11 25.01 -3.28
C PRO A 188 10.72 23.69 -3.78
N ALA A 189 11.47 22.99 -2.92
CA ALA A 189 12.07 21.70 -3.24
C ALA A 189 11.02 20.59 -3.46
N SER A 190 9.94 20.57 -2.67
CA SER A 190 8.85 19.62 -2.85
C SER A 190 8.07 19.90 -4.14
N ARG A 191 7.81 21.17 -4.48
CA ARG A 191 7.16 21.56 -5.74
C ARG A 191 7.94 21.06 -6.97
N GLU A 192 9.26 21.18 -6.96
CA GLU A 192 10.11 20.68 -8.04
C GLU A 192 9.99 19.15 -8.17
N LYS A 193 10.04 18.43 -7.04
CA LYS A 193 9.88 16.97 -7.02
C LYS A 193 8.52 16.53 -7.55
N VAL A 194 7.43 17.19 -7.14
CA VAL A 194 6.08 16.88 -7.66
C VAL A 194 6.06 17.03 -9.18
N ARG A 195 6.48 18.18 -9.72
CA ARG A 195 6.49 18.42 -11.18
C ARG A 195 7.35 17.43 -11.94
N ARG A 196 8.46 16.98 -11.35
CA ARG A 196 9.42 16.09 -12.00
C ARG A 196 8.97 14.63 -11.97
N TYR A 197 8.41 14.17 -10.85
CA TYR A 197 8.25 12.74 -10.59
C TYR A 197 6.79 12.27 -10.54
N ILE A 198 5.84 13.15 -10.25
CA ILE A 198 4.41 12.78 -10.19
C ILE A 198 3.77 13.28 -11.48
N PRO A 199 3.17 12.41 -12.32
CA PRO A 199 2.41 12.88 -13.46
C PRO A 199 1.30 13.84 -13.04
N HIS A 200 0.91 14.77 -13.91
CA HIS A 200 -0.19 15.67 -13.62
C HIS A 200 -1.47 14.89 -13.31
N THR A 201 -1.97 15.01 -12.10
CA THR A 201 -3.16 14.30 -11.61
C THR A 201 -4.19 15.31 -11.15
N VAL A 202 -5.45 15.06 -11.48
CA VAL A 202 -6.59 15.84 -11.01
C VAL A 202 -7.67 14.92 -10.47
N ARG A 203 -8.53 15.43 -9.59
CA ARG A 203 -9.79 14.75 -9.29
C ARG A 203 -10.59 14.62 -10.57
N MET A 204 -11.22 13.46 -10.80
CA MET A 204 -11.95 13.23 -12.04
C MET A 204 -13.09 14.26 -12.21
N GLU A 205 -13.78 14.61 -11.13
CA GLU A 205 -14.87 15.58 -11.12
C GLU A 205 -14.45 17.03 -11.43
N ALA A 206 -13.14 17.31 -11.48
CA ALA A 206 -12.61 18.61 -11.88
C ALA A 206 -12.50 18.77 -13.42
N LEU A 207 -12.72 17.70 -14.18
CA LEU A 207 -12.71 17.71 -15.65
C LEU A 207 -14.13 17.54 -16.18
N HIS A 208 -14.43 18.21 -17.30
CA HIS A 208 -15.69 17.98 -17.99
C HIS A 208 -15.70 16.57 -18.62
N PRO A 209 -16.78 15.78 -18.50
CA PRO A 209 -16.83 14.42 -19.06
C PRO A 209 -16.51 14.36 -20.55
N GLU A 210 -16.98 15.34 -21.34
CA GLU A 210 -16.66 15.40 -22.77
C GLU A 210 -15.16 15.61 -23.04
N GLN A 211 -14.47 16.35 -22.18
CA GLN A 211 -13.01 16.50 -22.27
C GLN A 211 -12.32 15.17 -22.00
N LEU A 212 -12.73 14.44 -20.95
CA LEU A 212 -12.19 13.12 -20.65
C LEU A 212 -12.38 12.15 -21.82
N VAL A 213 -13.57 12.15 -22.44
CA VAL A 213 -13.87 11.32 -23.61
C VAL A 213 -13.02 11.72 -24.82
N ALA A 214 -12.92 13.02 -25.12
CA ALA A 214 -12.14 13.52 -26.27
C ALA A 214 -10.63 13.31 -26.09
N GLU A 215 -10.11 13.43 -24.87
CA GLU A 215 -8.69 13.27 -24.54
C GLU A 215 -8.33 11.86 -24.04
N ARG A 216 -9.18 10.84 -24.30
CA ARG A 216 -9.03 9.46 -23.80
C ARG A 216 -7.58 8.98 -23.69
N GLU A 217 -6.83 9.05 -24.79
CA GLU A 217 -5.47 8.48 -24.88
C GLU A 217 -4.43 9.18 -24.00
N LEU A 218 -4.77 10.36 -23.47
CA LEU A 218 -3.90 11.15 -22.60
C LEU A 218 -4.11 10.87 -21.12
N TRP A 219 -5.12 10.08 -20.76
CA TRP A 219 -5.56 9.91 -19.38
C TRP A 219 -5.51 8.45 -18.92
N VAL A 220 -5.30 8.30 -17.62
CA VAL A 220 -5.48 7.06 -16.85
C VAL A 220 -6.43 7.38 -15.71
N LEU A 221 -7.56 6.67 -15.64
CA LEU A 221 -8.47 6.73 -14.50
C LEU A 221 -8.00 5.75 -13.44
N LYS A 222 -8.00 6.18 -12.19
CA LYS A 222 -7.69 5.33 -11.04
C LYS A 222 -8.64 5.65 -9.90
N SER A 223 -9.22 4.63 -9.27
CA SER A 223 -9.98 4.84 -8.04
C SER A 223 -9.04 5.22 -6.88
N ASP A 224 -9.64 5.76 -5.82
CA ASP A 224 -8.95 6.29 -4.65
C ASP A 224 -8.18 5.22 -3.87
N TYR A 225 -8.79 4.04 -3.63
CA TYR A 225 -8.18 2.92 -2.89
C TYR A 225 -7.92 1.65 -3.72
N GLY A 226 -8.23 1.62 -5.02
CA GLY A 226 -7.97 0.46 -5.87
C GLY A 226 -6.50 0.01 -5.79
N CYS A 227 -6.24 -1.28 -5.92
CA CYS A 227 -4.89 -1.84 -5.77
C CYS A 227 -4.64 -2.93 -6.81
N GLU A 228 -3.37 -3.26 -7.02
CA GLU A 228 -2.96 -4.44 -7.81
C GLU A 228 -3.41 -4.45 -9.28
N GLY A 229 -3.83 -3.30 -9.80
CA GLY A 229 -4.28 -3.13 -11.17
C GLY A 229 -5.81 -3.08 -11.31
N ASP A 230 -6.55 -3.43 -10.26
CA ASP A 230 -7.99 -3.25 -10.20
C ASP A 230 -8.36 -1.77 -10.14
N GLU A 231 -9.51 -1.43 -10.73
CA GLU A 231 -10.05 -0.07 -10.76
C GLU A 231 -9.05 0.95 -11.39
N VAL A 232 -8.30 0.49 -12.39
CA VAL A 232 -7.43 1.31 -13.24
C VAL A 232 -7.85 1.15 -14.70
N VAL A 233 -8.18 2.27 -15.34
CA VAL A 233 -8.55 2.29 -16.78
C VAL A 233 -7.54 3.15 -17.52
N ILE A 234 -6.77 2.54 -18.42
CA ILE A 234 -5.78 3.24 -19.24
C ILE A 234 -6.42 3.58 -20.58
N GLY A 235 -6.72 4.86 -20.82
CA GLY A 235 -7.50 5.26 -22.00
C GLY A 235 -6.88 4.88 -23.34
N SER A 236 -5.54 4.82 -23.42
CA SER A 236 -4.85 4.35 -24.64
C SER A 236 -4.93 2.84 -24.89
N LEU A 237 -5.39 2.06 -23.92
CA LEU A 237 -5.47 0.59 -24.00
C LEU A 237 -6.90 0.06 -24.10
N CYS A 238 -7.91 0.91 -23.89
CA CYS A 238 -9.33 0.53 -24.04
C CYS A 238 -9.93 1.15 -25.31
N THR A 239 -11.08 0.62 -25.72
CA THR A 239 -11.91 1.14 -26.81
C THR A 239 -12.57 2.47 -26.42
N PRO A 240 -13.02 3.30 -27.40
CA PRO A 240 -13.77 4.51 -27.10
C PRO A 240 -15.04 4.24 -26.29
N GLU A 241 -15.71 3.12 -26.56
CA GLU A 241 -16.93 2.69 -25.90
C GLU A 241 -16.68 2.32 -24.43
N GLU A 242 -15.67 1.49 -24.16
CA GLU A 242 -15.26 1.13 -22.80
C GLU A 242 -14.87 2.37 -22.00
N TRP A 243 -14.07 3.27 -22.59
CA TRP A 243 -13.68 4.51 -21.93
C TRP A 243 -14.88 5.39 -21.58
N ARG A 244 -15.81 5.58 -22.52
CA ARG A 244 -17.02 6.37 -22.28
C ARG A 244 -17.83 5.77 -21.15
N LEU A 245 -18.00 4.46 -21.14
CA LEU A 245 -18.72 3.74 -20.10
C LEU A 245 -18.03 3.90 -18.74
N SER A 246 -16.70 3.78 -18.66
CA SER A 246 -15.96 4.06 -17.43
C SER A 246 -16.16 5.50 -16.95
N VAL A 247 -16.12 6.50 -17.85
CA VAL A 247 -16.36 7.89 -17.46
C VAL A 247 -17.78 8.10 -16.92
N GLU A 248 -18.77 7.41 -17.49
CA GLU A 248 -20.18 7.50 -17.08
C GLU A 248 -20.46 6.80 -15.75
N LEU A 249 -19.89 5.61 -15.54
CA LEU A 249 -20.13 4.77 -14.37
C LEU A 249 -19.25 5.11 -13.16
N ALA A 250 -18.17 5.88 -13.33
CA ALA A 250 -17.31 6.25 -12.21
C ALA A 250 -18.11 6.98 -11.11
N VAL A 251 -18.00 6.53 -9.86
CA VAL A 251 -18.64 7.20 -8.72
C VAL A 251 -17.95 8.54 -8.45
N PRO A 252 -18.67 9.68 -8.46
CA PRO A 252 -18.08 10.98 -8.20
C PRO A 252 -17.32 11.03 -6.86
N GLY A 253 -16.13 11.62 -6.87
CA GLY A 253 -15.27 11.73 -5.68
C GLY A 253 -14.42 10.49 -5.38
N ARG A 254 -14.61 9.36 -6.08
CA ARG A 254 -13.81 8.14 -5.91
C ARG A 254 -12.65 8.02 -6.90
N TRP A 255 -12.61 8.86 -7.93
CA TRP A 255 -11.66 8.72 -9.04
C TRP A 255 -10.72 9.91 -9.22
N VAL A 256 -9.52 9.63 -9.72
CA VAL A 256 -8.60 10.62 -10.26
C VAL A 256 -8.33 10.37 -11.73
N ALA A 257 -8.10 11.44 -12.49
CA ALA A 257 -7.57 11.39 -13.84
C ALA A 257 -6.09 11.80 -13.81
N GLN A 258 -5.20 10.87 -14.15
CA GLN A 258 -3.76 11.09 -14.19
C GLN A 258 -3.28 11.14 -15.65
N ARG A 259 -2.42 12.12 -15.99
CA ARG A 259 -1.80 12.18 -17.30
C ARG A 259 -0.98 10.91 -17.53
N ARG A 260 -1.28 10.24 -18.65
CA ARG A 260 -0.56 9.05 -19.08
C ARG A 260 0.91 9.39 -19.31
N PHE A 261 1.78 8.45 -18.96
CA PHE A 261 3.17 8.42 -19.39
C PHE A 261 3.49 7.02 -19.93
N ALA A 262 4.53 6.91 -20.75
CA ALA A 262 4.96 5.63 -21.31
C ALA A 262 6.07 5.02 -20.44
N PRO A 263 5.97 3.73 -20.06
CA PRO A 263 7.12 3.02 -19.52
C PRO A 263 8.19 2.84 -20.60
N ARG A 264 9.42 2.60 -20.17
CA ARG A 264 10.49 2.21 -21.10
C ARG A 264 10.29 0.74 -21.47
N ILE A 265 10.06 0.49 -22.75
CA ILE A 265 9.93 -0.86 -23.30
C ILE A 265 11.33 -1.41 -23.60
N GLU A 266 11.61 -2.61 -23.12
CA GLU A 266 12.81 -3.38 -23.42
C GLU A 266 12.74 -4.01 -24.82
N ARG A 267 13.88 -4.53 -25.31
CA ARG A 267 13.99 -5.05 -26.69
C ARG A 267 13.05 -6.22 -26.99
N ASP A 268 12.64 -6.96 -25.98
CA ASP A 268 11.72 -8.10 -26.07
C ASP A 268 10.24 -7.69 -25.93
N GLY A 269 9.95 -6.38 -25.90
CA GLY A 269 8.59 -5.85 -25.81
C GLY A 269 8.03 -5.79 -24.39
N ARG A 270 8.79 -6.21 -23.37
CA ARG A 270 8.38 -6.11 -21.97
C ARG A 270 8.77 -4.78 -21.35
N ASP A 271 8.12 -4.40 -20.27
CA ASP A 271 8.50 -3.28 -19.44
C ASP A 271 8.67 -3.69 -17.98
N VAL A 272 9.38 -2.84 -17.22
CA VAL A 272 9.68 -3.06 -15.81
C VAL A 272 8.95 -2.02 -14.98
N ASN A 273 8.09 -2.48 -14.08
CA ASN A 273 7.52 -1.65 -13.02
C ASN A 273 8.38 -1.80 -11.76
N PHE A 274 8.90 -0.68 -11.25
CA PHE A 274 9.72 -0.63 -10.04
C PHE A 274 8.91 -0.12 -8.84
N GLY A 275 8.90 -0.91 -7.77
CA GLY A 275 8.56 -0.49 -6.42
C GLY A 275 9.81 -0.15 -5.62
N VAL A 276 9.73 0.87 -4.76
CA VAL A 276 10.78 1.21 -3.80
C VAL A 276 10.20 1.07 -2.40
N PHE A 277 10.82 0.22 -1.58
CA PHE A 277 10.42 0.08 -0.18
C PHE A 277 10.93 1.26 0.63
N GLY A 278 10.03 1.94 1.34
CA GLY A 278 10.34 3.00 2.29
C GLY A 278 10.05 2.55 3.71
N ILE A 279 11.01 2.71 4.63
CA ILE A 279 10.82 2.52 6.07
C ILE A 279 11.11 3.84 6.75
N ALA A 280 10.13 4.36 7.50
CA ALA A 280 10.21 5.68 8.16
C ALA A 280 10.65 6.81 7.20
N GLY A 281 10.19 6.78 5.95
CA GLY A 281 10.53 7.76 4.92
C GLY A 281 11.92 7.59 4.27
N VAL A 282 12.67 6.54 4.62
CA VAL A 282 13.98 6.23 4.05
C VAL A 282 13.84 5.07 3.05
N PRO A 283 14.37 5.19 1.82
CA PRO A 283 14.41 4.07 0.87
C PRO A 283 15.36 2.98 1.37
N VAL A 284 14.89 1.73 1.42
CA VAL A 284 15.60 0.60 2.03
C VAL A 284 15.62 -0.66 1.17
N GLY A 285 14.95 -0.65 0.02
CA GLY A 285 14.86 -1.79 -0.87
C GLY A 285 14.12 -1.47 -2.16
N CYS A 286 14.09 -2.43 -3.06
CA CYS A 286 13.46 -2.32 -4.36
C CYS A 286 12.78 -3.64 -4.75
N TYR A 287 11.66 -3.51 -5.44
CA TYR A 287 10.91 -4.59 -6.03
C TYR A 287 10.71 -4.31 -7.51
N ALA A 288 10.73 -5.34 -8.34
CA ALA A 288 10.50 -5.19 -9.77
C ALA A 288 9.55 -6.27 -10.28
N ARG A 289 8.65 -5.86 -11.17
CA ARG A 289 7.77 -6.73 -11.94
C ARG A 289 7.99 -6.51 -13.42
N LEU A 290 8.11 -7.61 -14.16
CA LEU A 290 8.13 -7.63 -15.62
C LEU A 290 6.73 -7.95 -16.14
N GLN A 291 6.26 -7.18 -17.12
CA GLN A 291 5.04 -7.49 -17.86
C GLN A 291 5.13 -7.09 -19.33
N GLN A 292 4.10 -7.43 -20.08
CA GLN A 292 3.82 -6.86 -21.39
C GLN A 292 2.45 -6.15 -21.31
N GLY A 293 2.44 -4.81 -21.28
CA GLY A 293 1.20 -4.04 -21.15
C GLY A 293 0.97 -3.50 -19.74
N GLN A 294 -0.26 -3.60 -19.22
CA GLN A 294 -0.59 -3.13 -17.88
C GLN A 294 0.03 -4.03 -16.81
N THR A 295 0.54 -3.45 -15.71
CA THR A 295 0.92 -4.24 -14.53
C THR A 295 -0.33 -4.75 -13.83
N ASP A 296 -0.51 -6.07 -13.78
CA ASP A 296 -1.59 -6.77 -13.08
C ASP A 296 -1.04 -8.04 -12.38
N TYR A 297 -1.94 -8.95 -11.98
CA TYR A 297 -1.61 -10.22 -11.34
C TYR A 297 -0.80 -11.19 -12.21
N SER A 298 -0.73 -11.00 -13.53
CA SER A 298 0.09 -11.81 -14.44
C SER A 298 1.55 -11.35 -14.50
N ALA A 299 1.86 -10.18 -13.95
CA ALA A 299 3.20 -9.62 -13.96
C ALA A 299 4.17 -10.49 -13.14
N THR A 300 5.34 -10.77 -13.69
CA THR A 300 6.33 -11.66 -13.08
C THR A 300 7.27 -10.88 -12.17
N SER A 301 7.33 -11.24 -10.89
CA SER A 301 8.33 -10.75 -9.95
C SER A 301 9.73 -11.13 -10.39
N VAL A 302 10.68 -10.18 -10.38
CA VAL A 302 12.09 -10.43 -10.74
C VAL A 302 13.04 -9.88 -9.69
N PRO A 303 14.22 -10.52 -9.50
CA PRO A 303 15.23 -9.98 -8.59
C PRO A 303 15.77 -8.64 -9.09
N VAL A 304 16.15 -7.78 -8.16
CA VAL A 304 16.81 -6.50 -8.47
C VAL A 304 18.20 -6.52 -7.87
N PHE A 305 19.23 -6.34 -8.69
CA PHE A 305 20.62 -6.23 -8.24
C PHE A 305 21.28 -4.98 -8.80
N VAL A 306 22.05 -4.29 -7.96
CA VAL A 306 22.69 -3.01 -8.33
C VAL A 306 24.17 -3.26 -8.55
N ARG A 307 24.69 -2.87 -9.73
CA ARG A 307 26.14 -2.87 -9.98
C ARG A 307 26.79 -1.74 -9.18
N VAL A 308 27.83 -2.07 -8.43
CA VAL A 308 28.69 -1.06 -7.82
C VAL A 308 29.63 -0.56 -8.91
N GLY A 309 29.52 0.73 -9.25
CA GLY A 309 30.43 1.42 -10.16
C GLY A 309 31.72 1.83 -9.47
#